data_AF-A0A7C4GNM1-F1
#
_entry.id   AF-A0A7C4GNM1-F1
#
_cell.length_a   1.000
_cell.length_b   1.000
_cell.length_c   1.000
_cell.angle_alpha   90.00
_cell.angle_beta   90.00
_cell.angle_gamma   90.00
#
_symmetry.space_group_name_H-M   'P 1'
#
loop_
_entity.id
_entity.type
_entity.pdbx_description
1 polymer ?
#
loop_
_entity_poly.entity_id
_entity_poly.type
_entity_poly.pdbx_seq_one_letter_code
_entity_poly.pdbx_strand_id
1 'polypeptide(L)'
;MVSQHLPSRKALNRNIVSKLDSINRIIEDLNNQDPGQIIVVEGSRDRDALLRLGVKTRIMTLRSFLRLASTDFLEKEGLTEIIVLTDFDRRGKFYSRVIKKICSGRAKVNTEYKYRLKKCLGNWIKDVEGIPSFLSNSFDLRLKRV
;
A
#
# COMPACT_ATOMS: atom_id res chain seq x y z
N MET A 1 35.35 10.52 -5.99
CA MET A 1 34.83 9.98 -4.71
C MET A 1 33.59 10.78 -4.36
N VAL A 2 32.40 10.16 -4.41
CA VAL A 2 31.14 10.88 -4.17
C VAL A 2 30.93 11.01 -2.66
N SER A 3 31.20 12.20 -2.13
CA SER A 3 30.85 12.56 -0.75
C SER A 3 29.34 12.63 -0.62
N GLN A 4 28.71 11.56 -0.14
CA GLN A 4 27.32 11.62 0.32
C GLN A 4 27.28 12.37 1.64
N HIS A 5 26.87 13.64 1.58
CA HIS A 5 26.67 14.48 2.76
C HIS A 5 25.47 13.92 3.56
N LEU A 6 25.73 13.28 4.71
CA LEU A 6 24.64 12.79 5.56
C LEU A 6 23.85 13.98 6.13
N PRO A 7 22.51 13.97 6.06
CA PRO A 7 21.69 15.07 6.56
C PRO A 7 21.81 15.20 8.09
N SER A 8 21.84 16.44 8.58
CA SER A 8 21.81 16.75 10.01
C SER A 8 20.63 16.05 10.73
N ARG A 9 20.81 15.63 11.98
CA ARG A 9 19.78 14.96 12.81
C ARG A 9 18.43 15.69 12.80
N LYS A 10 18.42 17.03 12.78
CA LYS A 10 17.19 17.85 12.71
C LYS A 10 16.48 17.74 11.36
N ALA A 11 17.23 17.67 10.26
CA ALA A 11 16.72 17.46 8.91
C ALA A 11 16.22 16.02 8.70
N LEU A 12 16.90 15.03 9.29
CA LEU A 12 16.47 13.64 9.29
C LEU A 12 15.11 13.48 9.99
N ASN A 13 14.95 14.07 11.18
CA ASN A 13 13.68 14.04 11.92
C ASN A 13 12.51 14.70 11.17
N ARG A 14 12.73 15.85 10.51
CA ARG A 14 11.67 16.47 9.68
C ARG A 14 11.24 15.59 8.51
N ASN A 15 12.20 14.93 7.86
CA ASN A 15 11.90 14.01 6.75
C ASN A 15 11.08 12.80 7.22
N ILE A 16 11.39 12.24 8.40
CA ILE A 16 10.62 11.13 8.97
C ILE A 16 9.19 11.56 9.26
N VAL A 17 8.98 12.69 9.95
CA VAL A 17 7.64 13.19 10.29
C VAL A 17 6.79 13.41 9.03
N SER A 18 7.34 14.07 8.01
CA SER A 18 6.64 14.29 6.73
C SER A 18 6.23 12.98 6.03
N LYS A 19 7.08 11.95 6.10
CA LYS A 19 6.74 10.61 5.58
C LYS A 19 5.62 9.95 6.36
N LEU A 20 5.65 10.03 7.70
CA LEU A 20 4.58 9.50 8.56
C LEU A 20 3.24 10.17 8.23
N ASP A 21 3.22 11.49 8.13
CA ASP A 21 2.00 12.25 7.78
C ASP A 21 1.48 11.85 6.40
N SER A 22 2.38 11.64 5.43
CA SER A 22 2.01 11.20 4.09
C SER A 22 1.42 9.79 4.07
N ILE A 23 1.97 8.87 4.87
CA ILE A 23 1.43 7.51 5.02
C ILE A 23 0.06 7.55 5.68
N ASN A 24 -0.10 8.31 6.77
CA ASN A 24 -1.39 8.44 7.46
C ASN A 24 -2.47 8.97 6.53
N ARG A 25 -2.19 9.99 5.72
CA ARG A 25 -3.12 10.49 4.70
C ARG A 25 -3.49 9.42 3.67
N ILE A 26 -2.54 8.59 3.25
CA ILE A 26 -2.83 7.46 2.36
C ILE A 26 -3.76 6.45 3.03
N ILE A 27 -3.55 6.13 4.31
CA ILE A 27 -4.42 5.21 5.06
C ILE A 27 -5.83 5.80 5.25
N GLU A 28 -5.92 7.09 5.60
CA GLU A 28 -7.20 7.82 5.70
C GLU A 28 -7.95 7.79 4.36
N ASP A 29 -7.25 8.10 3.26
CA ASP A 29 -7.84 8.00 1.92
C ASP A 29 -8.29 6.58 1.61
N LEU A 30 -7.49 5.56 1.90
CA LEU A 30 -7.86 4.15 1.71
C LEU A 30 -9.11 3.76 2.51
N ASN A 31 -9.36 4.40 3.65
CA ASN A 31 -10.51 4.16 4.52
C ASN A 31 -11.76 4.96 4.15
N ASN A 32 -11.61 6.12 3.51
CA ASN A 32 -12.71 6.98 3.07
C ASN A 32 -13.26 6.54 1.70
N GLN A 33 -13.52 5.24 1.53
CA GLN A 33 -13.82 4.64 0.23
C GLN A 33 -15.23 4.03 0.16
N ASP A 34 -15.72 3.94 -1.08
CA ASP A 34 -17.02 3.38 -1.44
C ASP A 34 -17.11 1.87 -1.08
N PRO A 35 -18.27 1.38 -0.60
CA PRO A 35 -18.52 -0.06 -0.40
C PRO A 35 -18.16 -0.96 -1.60
N GLY A 36 -18.21 -0.43 -2.83
CA GLY A 36 -17.80 -1.13 -4.05
C GLY A 36 -16.28 -1.26 -4.25
N GLN A 37 -15.47 -0.95 -3.23
CA GLN A 37 -14.02 -1.04 -3.33
C GLN A 37 -13.42 -2.23 -2.59
N ILE A 38 -12.34 -2.77 -3.18
CA ILE A 38 -11.53 -3.79 -2.54
C ILE A 38 -10.04 -3.56 -2.79
N ILE A 39 -9.23 -3.82 -1.78
CA ILE A 39 -7.77 -3.79 -1.88
C ILE A 39 -7.26 -5.21 -2.16
N VAL A 40 -6.46 -5.36 -3.21
CA VAL A 40 -5.77 -6.60 -3.56
C VAL A 40 -4.28 -6.48 -3.26
N VAL A 41 -3.80 -7.30 -2.34
CA VAL A 41 -2.38 -7.39 -1.94
C VAL A 41 -1.75 -8.69 -2.42
N GLU A 42 -0.42 -8.77 -2.46
CA GLU A 42 0.26 -9.97 -2.95
C GLU A 42 0.10 -11.17 -1.99
N GLY A 43 0.36 -10.98 -0.70
CA GLY A 43 0.31 -12.03 0.33
C GLY A 43 -0.55 -11.69 1.55
N SER A 44 -0.70 -12.69 2.44
CA SER A 44 -1.39 -12.50 3.72
C SER A 44 -0.63 -11.56 4.67
N ARG A 45 0.70 -11.53 4.59
CA ARG A 45 1.53 -10.65 5.41
C ARG A 45 1.30 -9.17 5.08
N ASP A 46 1.16 -8.84 3.80
CA ASP A 46 0.81 -7.49 3.36
C ASP A 46 -0.58 -7.07 3.85
N ARG A 47 -1.55 -8.00 3.79
CA ARG A 47 -2.89 -7.77 4.33
C ARG A 47 -2.80 -7.44 5.82
N ASP A 48 -2.12 -8.30 6.58
CA ASP A 48 -2.02 -8.15 8.03
C ASP A 48 -1.24 -6.87 8.40
N ALA A 49 -0.26 -6.47 7.59
CA ALA A 49 0.42 -5.19 7.73
C ALA A 49 -0.54 -4.00 7.52
N LEU A 50 -1.34 -3.98 6.46
CA LEU A 50 -2.33 -2.92 6.22
C LEU A 50 -3.38 -2.86 7.35
N LEU A 51 -3.82 -4.00 7.87
CA LEU A 51 -4.74 -4.04 9.02
C LEU A 51 -4.10 -3.40 10.27
N ARG A 52 -2.83 -3.70 10.56
CA ARG A 52 -2.08 -3.07 11.66
C ARG A 52 -1.89 -1.57 11.46
N LEU A 53 -1.84 -1.10 10.22
CA LEU A 53 -1.80 0.33 9.88
C LEU A 53 -3.15 1.02 10.04
N GLY A 54 -4.23 0.28 10.33
CA GLY A 54 -5.57 0.83 10.51
C GLY A 54 -6.40 0.90 9.23
N VAL A 55 -6.03 0.17 8.17
CA VAL A 55 -6.89 0.01 6.99
C VAL A 55 -8.11 -0.83 7.37
N LYS A 56 -9.30 -0.30 7.10
CA LYS A 56 -10.62 -0.88 7.36
C LYS A 56 -11.30 -1.38 6.10
N THR A 57 -10.91 -0.86 4.94
CA THR A 57 -11.41 -1.29 3.62
C THR A 57 -11.13 -2.77 3.40
N ARG A 58 -12.06 -3.46 2.73
CA ARG A 58 -11.96 -4.90 2.48
C ARG A 58 -10.64 -5.22 1.75
N ILE A 59 -9.90 -6.20 2.27
CA ILE A 59 -8.61 -6.62 1.71
C ILE A 59 -8.67 -8.09 1.31
N MET A 60 -8.21 -8.40 0.11
CA MET A 60 -8.10 -9.76 -0.43
C MET A 60 -6.69 -10.02 -0.93
N THR A 61 -6.22 -11.26 -0.80
CA THR A 61 -4.95 -11.67 -1.40
C THR A 61 -5.10 -11.87 -2.91
N LEU A 62 -4.03 -11.65 -3.66
CA LEU A 62 -3.98 -11.79 -5.11
C LEU A 62 -4.44 -13.19 -5.55
N ARG A 63 -3.98 -14.23 -4.86
CA ARG A 63 -4.38 -15.63 -5.15
C ARG A 63 -5.89 -15.80 -5.05
N SER A 64 -6.51 -15.32 -3.97
CA SER A 64 -7.95 -15.43 -3.77
C SER A 64 -8.72 -14.60 -4.80
N PHE A 65 -8.24 -13.38 -5.09
CA PHE A 65 -8.84 -12.50 -6.07
C PHE A 65 -8.83 -13.13 -7.47
N LEU A 66 -7.68 -13.63 -7.94
CA LEU A 66 -7.57 -14.24 -9.27
C LEU A 66 -8.45 -15.47 -9.45
N ARG A 67 -8.70 -16.24 -8.37
CA ARG A 67 -9.61 -17.39 -8.40
C ARG A 67 -11.07 -16.98 -8.60
N LEU A 68 -11.47 -15.83 -8.09
CA LEU A 68 -12.86 -15.35 -8.11
C LEU A 68 -13.13 -14.38 -9.25
N ALA A 69 -12.15 -13.59 -9.67
CA ALA A 69 -12.34 -12.48 -10.61
C ALA A 69 -12.75 -12.92 -12.03
N SER A 70 -12.55 -14.18 -12.40
CA SER A 70 -13.05 -14.77 -13.65
C SER A 70 -14.52 -15.25 -13.58
N THR A 71 -15.15 -15.18 -12.40
CA THR A 71 -16.57 -15.52 -12.18
C THR A 71 -17.42 -14.25 -12.10
N ASP A 72 -18.67 -14.35 -11.65
CA ASP A 72 -19.60 -13.22 -11.39
C ASP A 72 -19.39 -12.54 -10.02
N PHE A 73 -18.28 -12.85 -9.35
CA PHE A 73 -17.93 -12.31 -8.04
C PHE A 73 -17.93 -10.77 -8.00
N LEU A 74 -17.42 -10.08 -9.03
CA LEU A 74 -17.36 -8.63 -9.06
C LEU A 74 -18.75 -8.01 -9.02
N GLU A 75 -19.68 -8.53 -9.82
CA GLU A 75 -21.06 -8.04 -9.92
C GLU A 75 -21.85 -8.37 -8.67
N LYS A 76 -21.76 -9.61 -8.17
CA LYS A 76 -22.46 -10.05 -6.96
C LYS A 76 -22.10 -9.21 -5.74
N GLU A 77 -20.84 -8.82 -5.64
CA GLU A 77 -20.32 -8.04 -4.52
C GLU A 77 -20.38 -6.53 -4.78
N GLY A 78 -20.91 -6.10 -5.93
CA GLY A 78 -21.01 -4.67 -6.29
C GLY A 78 -19.66 -3.98 -6.44
N LEU A 79 -18.60 -4.71 -6.80
CA LEU A 79 -17.25 -4.16 -6.89
C LEU A 79 -17.06 -3.31 -8.15
N THR A 80 -16.83 -2.02 -7.95
CA THR A 80 -16.63 -1.03 -9.02
C THR A 80 -15.18 -0.59 -9.12
N GLU A 81 -14.37 -0.75 -8.07
CA GLU A 81 -12.96 -0.39 -8.07
C GLU A 81 -12.07 -1.38 -7.28
N ILE A 82 -11.00 -1.82 -7.94
CA ILE A 82 -9.99 -2.73 -7.40
C ILE A 82 -8.70 -1.93 -7.18
N ILE A 83 -8.34 -1.70 -5.93
CA ILE A 83 -7.08 -1.05 -5.54
C ILE A 83 -5.99 -2.12 -5.47
N VAL A 84 -4.92 -1.98 -6.24
CA VAL A 84 -3.83 -2.99 -6.30
C VAL A 84 -2.59 -2.51 -5.55
N LEU A 85 -2.28 -3.19 -4.44
CA LEU A 85 -1.13 -2.93 -3.56
C LEU A 85 -0.18 -4.15 -3.52
N THR A 86 0.27 -4.61 -4.70
CA THR A 86 1.32 -5.64 -4.83
C THR A 86 2.72 -5.05 -4.74
N ASP A 87 3.76 -5.89 -4.65
CA ASP A 87 5.15 -5.46 -4.50
C ASP A 87 5.64 -4.48 -5.57
N PHE A 88 6.60 -3.63 -5.22
CA PHE A 88 7.11 -2.57 -6.11
C PHE A 88 8.08 -3.05 -7.20
N ASP A 89 8.11 -4.36 -7.46
CA ASP A 89 9.04 -5.06 -8.34
C ASP A 89 8.45 -5.40 -9.73
N ARG A 90 9.14 -6.25 -10.50
CA ARG A 90 8.67 -6.69 -11.83
C ARG A 90 7.45 -7.60 -11.74
N ARG A 91 7.36 -8.45 -10.70
CA ARG A 91 6.23 -9.39 -10.50
C ARG A 91 4.96 -8.64 -10.13
N GLY A 92 5.03 -7.70 -9.19
CA GLY A 92 3.90 -6.86 -8.82
C GLY A 92 3.37 -6.01 -9.99
N LYS A 93 4.24 -5.54 -10.89
CA LYS A 93 3.84 -4.90 -12.16
C LYS A 93 3.10 -5.87 -13.09
N PHE A 94 3.58 -7.11 -13.23
CA PHE A 94 2.91 -8.13 -14.02
C PHE A 94 1.50 -8.39 -13.49
N TYR A 95 1.34 -8.60 -12.18
CA TYR A 95 0.03 -8.81 -11.57
C TYR A 95 -0.94 -7.64 -11.75
N SER A 96 -0.44 -6.40 -11.68
CA SER A 96 -1.25 -5.21 -11.95
C SER A 96 -1.83 -5.24 -13.37
N ARG A 97 -1.07 -5.74 -14.37
CA ARG A 97 -1.58 -5.90 -15.76
C ARG A 97 -2.56 -7.04 -15.88
N VAL A 98 -2.32 -8.16 -15.21
CA VAL A 98 -3.24 -9.31 -15.19
C VAL A 98 -4.59 -8.90 -14.61
N ILE A 99 -4.61 -8.24 -13.45
CA ILE A 99 -5.85 -7.74 -12.83
C ILE A 99 -6.56 -6.76 -13.78
N LYS A 100 -5.84 -5.81 -14.40
CA LYS A 100 -6.40 -4.91 -15.41
C LYS A 100 -7.11 -5.65 -16.54
N LYS A 101 -6.50 -6.72 -17.06
CA LYS A 101 -7.09 -7.52 -18.13
C LYS A 101 -8.36 -8.25 -17.66
N ILE A 102 -8.33 -8.84 -16.48
CA ILE A 102 -9.48 -9.60 -15.93
C ILE A 102 -10.66 -8.68 -15.60
N CYS A 103 -10.39 -7.49 -15.06
CA CYS A 103 -11.43 -6.54 -14.64
C CYS A 103 -11.89 -5.61 -15.79
N SER A 104 -11.33 -5.77 -16.99
CA SER A 104 -11.60 -4.89 -18.12
C SER A 104 -13.10 -4.84 -18.42
N GLY A 105 -13.67 -3.64 -18.41
CA GLY A 105 -15.10 -3.41 -18.64
C GLY A 105 -16.02 -3.76 -17.47
N ARG A 106 -15.48 -4.21 -16.33
CA ARG A 106 -16.26 -4.64 -15.14
C ARG A 106 -15.97 -3.78 -13.91
N ALA A 107 -14.71 -3.44 -13.68
CA ALA A 107 -14.29 -2.60 -12.57
C ALA A 107 -13.04 -1.78 -12.92
N LYS A 108 -12.93 -0.59 -12.33
CA LYS A 108 -11.73 0.26 -12.43
C LYS A 108 -10.59 -0.40 -11.65
N VAL A 109 -9.39 -0.44 -12.22
CA VAL A 109 -8.20 -0.92 -11.52
C VAL A 109 -7.28 0.24 -11.16
N ASN A 110 -7.16 0.51 -9.87
CA ASN A 110 -6.43 1.65 -9.34
C ASN A 110 -5.07 1.23 -8.74
N THR A 111 -4.00 1.80 -9.29
CA THR A 111 -2.62 1.58 -8.83
C THR A 111 -1.99 2.85 -8.25
N GLU A 112 -2.76 3.92 -8.03
CA GLU A 112 -2.25 5.22 -7.57
C GLU A 112 -1.74 5.14 -6.13
N TYR A 113 -2.47 4.47 -5.25
CA TYR A 113 -2.05 4.27 -3.85
C TYR A 113 -0.69 3.56 -3.74
N LYS A 114 -0.44 2.59 -4.62
CA LYS A 114 0.87 1.93 -4.75
C LYS A 114 1.96 2.95 -5.12
N TYR A 115 1.71 3.82 -6.09
CA TYR A 115 2.68 4.86 -6.47
C TYR A 115 2.93 5.85 -5.33
N ARG A 116 1.87 6.31 -4.66
CA ARG A 116 1.97 7.22 -3.50
C ARG A 116 2.78 6.61 -2.36
N LEU A 117 2.50 5.35 -1.99
CA LEU A 117 3.27 4.63 -0.97
C LEU A 117 4.74 4.50 -1.38
N LYS A 118 5.03 4.08 -2.62
CA LYS A 118 6.40 3.98 -3.12
C LYS A 118 7.15 5.32 -3.05
N LYS A 119 6.48 6.42 -3.41
CA LYS A 119 7.05 7.77 -3.36
C LYS A 119 7.39 8.21 -1.93
N CYS A 120 6.52 7.90 -0.97
CA CYS A 120 6.75 8.24 0.45
C CYS A 120 7.87 7.40 1.07
N LEU A 121 7.87 6.10 0.79
CA LEU A 121 8.81 5.15 1.40
C LEU A 121 10.19 5.18 0.74
N GLY A 122 10.26 5.49 -0.57
CA GLY A 122 11.49 5.46 -1.34
C GLY A 122 12.11 4.05 -1.37
N ASN A 123 13.45 3.97 -1.33
CA ASN A 123 14.17 2.68 -1.32
C ASN A 123 14.26 2.03 0.08
N TRP A 124 13.68 2.64 1.10
CA TRP A 124 13.83 2.20 2.49
C TRP A 124 12.96 0.99 2.82
N ILE A 125 11.87 0.79 2.08
CA ILE A 125 10.95 -0.32 2.26
C ILE A 125 10.70 -0.97 0.91
N LYS A 126 10.88 -2.30 0.86
CA LYS A 126 10.80 -3.09 -0.37
C LYS A 126 9.39 -3.57 -0.68
N ASP A 127 8.55 -3.68 0.34
CA ASP A 127 7.24 -4.35 0.36
C ASP A 127 6.25 -3.63 1.30
N VAL A 128 4.98 -4.04 1.29
CA VAL A 128 3.97 -3.49 2.22
C VAL A 128 4.20 -4.03 3.65
N GLU A 129 4.71 -5.25 3.78
CA GLU A 129 5.06 -5.89 5.06
C GLU A 129 6.02 -5.06 5.92
N GLY A 130 6.99 -4.36 5.32
CA GLY A 130 7.97 -3.57 6.07
C GLY A 130 7.46 -2.25 6.64
N ILE A 131 6.27 -1.77 6.24
CA ILE A 131 5.75 -0.46 6.65
C ILE A 131 5.51 -0.36 8.17
N PRO A 132 4.82 -1.30 8.83
CA PRO A 132 4.56 -1.22 10.26
C PRO A 132 5.85 -1.17 11.11
N SER A 133 6.87 -1.94 10.74
CA SER A 133 8.17 -1.92 11.41
C SER A 133 8.89 -0.58 11.24
N PHE A 134 8.83 0.01 10.05
CA PHE A 134 9.37 1.35 9.83
C PHE A 134 8.68 2.41 10.68
N LEU A 135 7.34 2.36 10.80
CA LEU A 135 6.60 3.29 11.63
C LEU A 135 6.96 3.12 13.11
N SER A 136 6.96 1.89 13.62
CA SER A 136 7.25 1.59 15.03
C SER A 136 8.64 2.10 15.45
N ASN A 137 9.67 1.82 14.64
CA ASN A 137 11.02 2.33 14.88
C ASN A 137 11.09 3.86 14.79
N SER A 138 10.28 4.48 13.92
CA SER A 138 10.22 5.94 13.78
C SER A 138 9.52 6.62 14.97
N PHE A 139 8.52 5.97 15.56
CA PHE A 139 7.86 6.45 16.79
C PHE A 139 8.78 6.34 18.00
N ASP A 140 9.56 5.27 18.14
CA ASP A 140 10.56 5.13 19.20
C ASP A 140 11.64 6.23 19.14
N LEU A 141 12.09 6.60 17.93
CA LEU A 141 12.99 7.74 17.74
C LEU A 141 12.35 9.09 18.15
N ARG A 142 11.01 9.17 18.10
CA ARG A 142 10.24 10.35 18.53
C ARG A 142 10.05 10.38 20.05
N LEU A 143 9.90 9.21 20.70
CA LEU A 143 9.62 9.06 22.14
C LEU A 143 10.86 9.05 23.02
N LYS A 144 12.04 8.65 22.52
CA LYS A 144 13.35 8.81 23.23
C LYS A 144 13.79 10.28 23.39
N ARG A 145 12.86 11.22 23.25
CA ARG A 145 13.03 12.68 23.26
C ARG A 145 12.23 13.37 24.36
N VAL A 146 11.58 12.60 25.23
CA VAL A 146 10.99 13.08 26.49
C VAL A 146 11.93 12.73 27.63
#